data_AF-A0A430FVC1-F1
#
_entry.id   AF-A0A430FVC1-F1
#
_cell.length_a   1.000
_cell.length_b   1.000
_cell.length_c   1.000
_cell.angle_alpha   90.00
_cell.angle_beta   90.00
_cell.angle_gamma   90.00
#
_symmetry.space_group_name_H-M   'P 1'
#
loop_
_entity.id
_entity.type
_entity.pdbx_description
1 polymer ?
#
loop_
_entity_poly.entity_id
_entity_poly.type
_entity_poly.pdbx_seq_one_letter_code
_entity_poly.pdbx_strand_id
1 'polypeptide(L)'
;MAMASFPIPVLGNGQDSERDVASEWRVGNFTFASGTEDVIIRFRVFHDDPDLQRLLDEGAVQIMARWKCSSTISSGYLDLIEDDKHADGSTYRSSIDQRTVLGSVTVSVFAVAVRPIPDFRWSRQHEDYGDETFDIRTGDLLSAPTNFTFDPAKLYDPQSPPLNSIFKIVKSDKQRMKGIAVSYSDSEQIIITLSKTLFDRMQLIDSANLKLTILVLPALVDTIDFIRSNEAQSDGEDLSEFQWYRTIKKLIKANDLNDDERPLIIAQRLLANPIDGYSDDIAAQQENEEVQV
;
A
#
# COMPACT_ATOMS: atom_id res chain seq x y z
N MET A 1 23.27 -12.15 1.76
CA MET A 1 22.00 -12.73 1.27
C MET A 1 22.22 -14.21 1.09
N ALA A 2 21.28 -15.08 1.50
CA ALA A 2 21.41 -16.51 1.25
C ALA A 2 21.32 -16.79 -0.26
N MET A 3 22.25 -17.57 -0.81
CA MET A 3 22.15 -18.08 -2.19
C MET A 3 20.87 -18.92 -2.29
N ALA A 4 19.95 -18.50 -3.16
CA ALA A 4 18.83 -19.33 -3.55
C ALA A 4 19.30 -20.24 -4.69
N SER A 5 18.90 -21.51 -4.66
CA SER A 5 19.20 -22.44 -5.74
C SER A 5 18.12 -22.31 -6.82
N PHE A 6 18.55 -21.97 -8.03
CA PHE A 6 17.71 -21.94 -9.22
C PHE A 6 18.12 -23.07 -10.17
N PRO A 7 17.19 -23.59 -10.98
CA PRO A 7 17.51 -24.63 -11.96
C PRO A 7 18.35 -24.11 -13.14
N ILE A 8 18.44 -22.78 -13.30
CA ILE A 8 19.18 -22.06 -14.34
C ILE A 8 19.94 -20.88 -13.70
N PRO A 9 21.03 -20.38 -14.33
CA PRO A 9 21.66 -19.13 -13.92
C PRO A 9 20.67 -17.96 -14.03
N VAL A 10 20.55 -17.13 -12.99
CA VAL A 10 19.65 -15.97 -12.97
C VAL A 10 20.37 -14.69 -12.54
N LEU A 11 19.91 -13.55 -13.08
CA LEU A 11 20.44 -12.24 -12.73
C LEU A 11 20.22 -11.92 -11.24
N GLY A 12 21.22 -11.33 -10.59
CA GLY A 12 21.12 -10.91 -9.18
C GLY A 12 21.18 -12.05 -8.15
N ASN A 13 21.45 -13.29 -8.56
CA ASN A 13 21.82 -14.38 -7.64
C ASN A 13 23.34 -14.44 -7.46
N GLY A 14 23.80 -14.64 -6.22
CA GLY A 14 25.22 -14.56 -5.86
C GLY A 14 25.72 -13.13 -5.59
N GLN A 15 26.99 -12.98 -5.18
CA GLN A 15 27.64 -11.68 -4.94
C GLN A 15 29.01 -11.62 -5.62
N ASP A 16 29.39 -10.42 -6.04
CA ASP A 16 30.68 -10.14 -6.67
C ASP A 16 31.01 -11.10 -7.83
N SER A 17 32.06 -11.91 -7.68
CA SER A 17 32.49 -12.90 -8.67
C SER A 17 31.65 -14.17 -8.66
N GLU A 18 30.92 -14.47 -7.59
CA GLU A 18 30.07 -15.68 -7.47
C GLU A 18 28.67 -15.47 -8.06
N ARG A 19 28.47 -14.43 -8.88
CA ARG A 19 27.19 -14.17 -9.52
C ARG A 19 26.95 -15.14 -10.65
N ASP A 20 25.75 -15.72 -10.71
CA ASP A 20 25.34 -16.60 -11.82
C ASP A 20 25.43 -15.92 -13.18
N VAL A 21 25.15 -14.62 -13.22
CA VAL A 21 25.27 -13.76 -14.41
C VAL A 21 25.96 -12.46 -14.00
N ALA A 22 27.05 -12.12 -14.68
CA ALA A 22 27.91 -10.97 -14.40
C ALA A 22 27.32 -9.64 -14.91
N SER A 23 26.08 -9.37 -14.53
CA SER A 23 25.35 -8.13 -14.82
C SER A 23 24.64 -7.61 -13.57
N GLU A 24 24.27 -6.34 -13.58
CA GLU A 24 23.47 -5.73 -12.51
C GLU A 24 22.01 -6.20 -12.62
N TRP A 25 21.44 -6.52 -11.47
CA TRP A 25 20.01 -6.56 -11.25
C TRP A 25 19.72 -6.01 -9.87
N ARG A 26 19.00 -4.90 -9.80
CA ARG A 26 18.67 -4.22 -8.55
C ARG A 26 17.35 -3.49 -8.66
N VAL A 27 16.67 -3.35 -7.54
CA VAL A 27 15.46 -2.52 -7.43
C VAL A 27 15.70 -1.43 -6.40
N GLY A 28 15.33 -0.20 -6.73
CA GLY A 28 15.60 0.96 -5.88
C GLY A 28 14.74 2.17 -6.24
N ASN A 29 15.09 3.33 -5.68
CA ASN A 29 14.38 4.60 -5.87
C ASN A 29 12.87 4.48 -5.64
N PHE A 30 12.49 3.70 -4.63
CA PHE A 30 11.10 3.48 -4.34
C PHE A 30 10.49 4.68 -3.60
N THR A 31 9.31 5.09 -4.01
CA THR A 31 8.47 6.05 -3.30
C THR A 31 7.07 5.48 -3.18
N PHE A 32 6.41 5.83 -2.09
CA PHE A 32 5.03 5.43 -1.82
C PHE A 32 4.24 6.65 -1.34
N ALA A 33 3.03 6.78 -1.87
CA ALA A 33 2.09 7.80 -1.45
C ALA A 33 0.76 7.12 -1.14
N SER A 34 0.35 7.16 0.13
CA SER A 34 -1.00 6.79 0.51
C SER A 34 -1.96 7.86 0.01
N GLY A 35 -2.72 7.53 -1.02
CA GLY A 35 -3.98 8.22 -1.34
C GLY A 35 -5.09 7.69 -0.45
N THR A 36 -6.32 8.00 -0.80
CA THR A 36 -7.51 7.62 -0.05
C THR A 36 -8.02 6.26 -0.51
N GLU A 37 -8.16 6.07 -1.82
CA GLU A 37 -8.51 4.77 -2.41
C GLU A 37 -7.29 3.86 -2.59
N ASP A 38 -6.16 4.43 -3.01
CA ASP A 38 -5.01 3.68 -3.49
C ASP A 38 -3.71 4.07 -2.77
N VAL A 39 -2.82 3.11 -2.64
CA VAL A 39 -1.40 3.34 -2.36
C VAL A 39 -0.66 3.37 -3.69
N ILE A 40 -0.17 4.54 -4.08
CA ILE A 40 0.65 4.69 -5.29
C ILE A 40 2.08 4.27 -4.95
N ILE A 41 2.61 3.35 -5.75
CA ILE A 41 3.97 2.81 -5.62
C ILE A 41 4.73 3.18 -6.88
N ARG A 42 5.92 3.75 -6.71
CA ARG A 42 6.89 3.97 -7.77
C ARG A 42 8.19 3.31 -7.37
N PHE A 43 8.85 2.63 -8.30
CA PHE A 43 10.18 2.07 -8.08
C PHE A 43 10.92 1.95 -9.40
N ARG A 44 12.23 1.76 -9.34
CA ARG A 44 13.08 1.58 -10.51
C ARG A 44 13.75 0.22 -10.49
N VAL A 45 13.73 -0.44 -11.64
CA VAL A 45 14.50 -1.66 -11.90
C VAL A 45 15.75 -1.25 -12.67
N PHE A 46 16.91 -1.61 -12.14
CA PHE A 46 18.22 -1.39 -12.72
C PHE A 46 18.75 -2.71 -13.28
N HIS A 47 19.15 -2.69 -14.55
CA HIS A 47 19.93 -3.77 -15.16
C HIS A 47 20.77 -3.22 -16.32
N ASP A 48 21.89 -3.88 -16.59
CA ASP A 48 22.78 -3.56 -17.72
C ASP A 48 22.98 -4.77 -18.66
N ASP A 49 22.21 -5.84 -18.45
CA ASP A 49 22.35 -7.07 -19.21
C ASP A 49 21.73 -6.95 -20.61
N PRO A 50 22.52 -7.15 -21.68
CA PRO A 50 22.03 -7.00 -23.05
C PRO A 50 21.07 -8.12 -23.47
N ASP A 51 21.20 -9.32 -22.91
CA ASP A 51 20.32 -10.43 -23.24
C ASP A 51 18.95 -10.22 -22.60
N LEU A 52 18.92 -9.76 -21.34
CA LEU A 52 17.65 -9.39 -20.69
C LEU A 52 16.96 -8.26 -21.47
N GLN A 53 17.70 -7.22 -21.87
CA GLN A 53 17.14 -6.11 -22.63
C GLN A 53 16.50 -6.60 -23.93
N ARG A 54 17.21 -7.43 -24.68
CA ARG A 54 16.69 -8.04 -25.91
C ARG A 54 15.42 -8.86 -25.65
N LEU A 55 15.40 -9.67 -24.61
CA LEU A 55 14.24 -10.51 -24.26
C LEU A 55 13.01 -9.69 -23.83
N LEU A 56 13.22 -8.57 -23.15
CA LEU A 56 12.17 -7.60 -22.81
C LEU A 56 11.61 -6.94 -24.09
N ASP A 57 12.48 -6.47 -24.98
CA ASP A 57 12.08 -5.81 -26.23
C ASP A 57 11.33 -6.77 -27.18
N GLU A 58 11.70 -8.04 -27.20
CA GLU A 58 11.02 -9.10 -27.96
C GLU A 58 9.70 -9.57 -27.33
N GLY A 59 9.38 -9.12 -26.11
CA GLY A 59 8.23 -9.57 -25.32
C GLY A 59 8.31 -11.03 -24.89
N ALA A 60 9.52 -11.61 -24.82
CA ALA A 60 9.73 -12.97 -24.34
C ALA A 60 9.75 -13.05 -22.80
N VAL A 61 10.13 -11.95 -22.18
CA VAL A 61 10.26 -11.77 -20.73
C VAL A 61 9.47 -10.53 -20.32
N GLN A 62 8.94 -10.55 -19.10
CA GLN A 62 8.29 -9.40 -18.49
C GLN A 62 8.83 -9.15 -17.09
N ILE A 63 8.93 -7.88 -16.71
CA ILE A 63 9.13 -7.48 -15.32
C ILE A 63 7.79 -7.60 -14.59
N MET A 64 7.75 -8.38 -13.52
CA MET A 64 6.58 -8.53 -12.67
C MET A 64 6.91 -8.12 -11.23
N ALA A 65 5.89 -7.66 -10.52
CA ALA A 65 5.98 -7.40 -9.10
C ALA A 65 4.82 -8.05 -8.38
N ARG A 66 5.14 -8.89 -7.38
CA ARG A 66 4.15 -9.53 -6.51
C ARG A 66 4.13 -8.84 -5.17
N TRP A 67 2.95 -8.48 -4.69
CA TRP A 67 2.79 -7.90 -3.35
C TRP A 67 2.17 -8.92 -2.39
N LYS A 68 2.52 -8.80 -1.12
CA LYS A 68 1.92 -9.55 -0.02
C LYS A 68 1.77 -8.64 1.19
N CYS A 69 0.60 -8.67 1.81
CA CYS A 69 0.34 -8.09 3.11
C CYS A 69 -0.07 -9.20 4.08
N SER A 70 0.81 -9.50 5.03
CA SER A 70 0.54 -10.58 6.00
C SER A 70 -0.63 -10.24 6.94
N SER A 71 -0.84 -8.96 7.24
CA SER A 71 -1.88 -8.49 8.16
C SER A 71 -3.29 -8.70 7.61
N THR A 72 -3.49 -8.54 6.29
CA THR A 72 -4.79 -8.76 5.62
C THR A 72 -4.89 -10.13 4.96
N ILE A 73 -3.85 -10.96 5.05
CA ILE A 73 -3.72 -12.25 4.35
C ILE A 73 -3.91 -12.09 2.82
N SER A 74 -3.73 -10.87 2.31
CA SER A 74 -3.94 -10.55 0.89
C SER A 74 -2.61 -10.55 0.13
N SER A 75 -2.66 -11.00 -1.11
CA SER A 75 -1.52 -10.96 -2.02
C SER A 75 -2.00 -10.90 -3.46
N GLY A 76 -1.21 -10.31 -4.34
CA GLY A 76 -1.53 -10.19 -5.76
C GLY A 76 -0.32 -9.79 -6.57
N TYR A 77 -0.55 -9.50 -7.85
CA TYR A 77 0.43 -8.88 -8.72
C TYR A 77 0.11 -7.40 -8.88
N LEU A 78 1.14 -6.58 -9.03
CA LEU A 78 1.01 -5.17 -9.37
C LEU A 78 0.85 -5.04 -10.88
N ASP A 79 -0.09 -4.20 -11.30
CA ASP A 79 -0.23 -3.78 -12.68
C ASP A 79 0.80 -2.69 -12.98
N LEU A 80 1.98 -3.13 -13.42
CA LEU A 80 3.12 -2.25 -13.66
C LEU A 80 2.92 -1.43 -14.94
N ILE A 81 2.98 -0.11 -14.79
CA ILE A 81 3.02 0.86 -15.88
C ILE A 81 4.46 1.39 -15.96
N GLU A 82 5.11 1.21 -17.11
CA GLU A 82 6.41 1.82 -17.37
C GLU A 82 6.26 3.34 -17.49
N ASP A 83 6.98 4.08 -16.65
CA ASP A 83 6.89 5.55 -16.56
C ASP A 83 8.04 6.22 -17.32
N ASP A 84 9.29 5.88 -16.97
CA ASP A 84 10.49 6.46 -17.57
C ASP A 84 11.50 5.37 -17.95
N LYS A 85 12.00 5.41 -19.19
CA LYS A 85 13.18 4.64 -19.63
C LYS A 85 14.48 5.39 -19.33
N HIS A 86 15.46 4.68 -18.79
CA HIS A 86 16.81 5.17 -18.52
C HIS A 86 17.84 4.27 -19.21
N ALA A 87 19.10 4.72 -19.29
CA ALA A 87 20.17 3.91 -19.89
C ALA A 87 20.47 2.62 -19.10
N ASP A 88 20.25 2.67 -17.79
CA ASP A 88 20.49 1.61 -16.81
C ASP A 88 19.17 1.09 -16.21
N GLY A 89 18.13 0.96 -17.02
CA GLY A 89 16.85 0.32 -16.67
C GLY A 89 15.61 1.23 -16.73
N SER A 90 14.50 0.80 -16.13
CA SER A 90 13.21 1.49 -16.25
C SER A 90 12.53 1.76 -14.91
N THR A 91 11.82 2.88 -14.85
CA THR A 91 10.97 3.25 -13.71
C THR A 91 9.55 2.77 -13.95
N TYR A 92 8.95 2.17 -12.92
CA TYR A 92 7.59 1.64 -12.96
C TYR A 92 6.73 2.31 -11.90
N ARG A 93 5.44 2.44 -12.23
CA ARG A 93 4.38 2.90 -11.35
C ARG A 93 3.28 1.84 -11.26
N SER A 94 2.69 1.69 -10.09
CA SER A 94 1.46 0.90 -9.86
C SER A 94 0.64 1.53 -8.74
N SER A 95 -0.60 1.09 -8.59
CA SER A 95 -1.40 1.28 -7.38
C SER A 95 -1.72 -0.06 -6.72
N ILE A 96 -2.05 -0.01 -5.43
CA ILE A 96 -2.73 -1.09 -4.70
C ILE A 96 -3.92 -0.46 -3.97
N ASP A 97 -5.09 -1.07 -4.05
CA ASP A 97 -6.26 -0.63 -3.27
C ASP A 97 -5.92 -0.64 -1.76
N GLN A 98 -6.05 0.52 -1.13
CA GLN A 98 -5.76 0.75 0.29
C GLN A 98 -6.61 -0.16 1.20
N ARG A 99 -7.78 -0.62 0.75
CA ARG A 99 -8.64 -1.57 1.48
C ARG A 99 -7.99 -2.96 1.61
N THR A 100 -7.13 -3.34 0.68
CA THR A 100 -6.52 -4.69 0.62
C THR A 100 -5.23 -4.84 1.45
N VAL A 101 -4.65 -3.73 1.92
CA VAL A 101 -3.37 -3.70 2.62
C VAL A 101 -3.47 -3.08 4.01
N LEU A 102 -2.72 -3.60 4.99
CA LEU A 102 -2.66 -3.09 6.36
C LEU A 102 -1.26 -3.30 6.95
N GLY A 103 -0.66 -2.24 7.48
CA GLY A 103 0.70 -2.31 8.02
C GLY A 103 1.71 -2.71 6.95
N SER A 104 2.75 -3.44 7.33
CA SER A 104 3.84 -3.83 6.44
C SER A 104 3.37 -4.61 5.19
N VAL A 105 3.63 -4.05 4.01
CA VAL A 105 3.44 -4.65 2.69
C VAL A 105 4.81 -4.93 2.08
N THR A 106 5.04 -6.17 1.65
CA THR A 106 6.26 -6.57 0.94
C THR A 106 5.96 -6.70 -0.55
N VAL A 107 6.79 -6.09 -1.38
CA VAL A 107 6.76 -6.20 -2.84
C VAL A 107 8.02 -6.92 -3.30
N SER A 108 7.85 -8.00 -4.06
CA SER A 108 8.89 -8.81 -4.68
C SER A 108 8.89 -8.56 -6.19
N VAL A 109 9.99 -8.02 -6.71
CA VAL A 109 10.14 -7.68 -8.14
C VAL A 109 11.13 -8.63 -8.81
N PHE A 110 10.78 -9.13 -9.99
CA PHE A 110 11.57 -10.11 -10.75
C PHE A 110 11.27 -10.08 -12.24
N ALA A 111 12.20 -10.57 -13.05
CA ALA A 111 12.01 -10.85 -14.48
C ALA A 111 11.59 -12.32 -14.67
N VAL A 112 10.57 -12.55 -15.50
CA VAL A 112 10.00 -13.89 -15.74
C VAL A 112 9.74 -14.11 -17.23
N ALA A 113 9.97 -15.32 -17.71
CA ALA A 113 9.64 -15.72 -19.08
C ALA A 113 8.12 -15.83 -19.25
N VAL A 114 7.58 -15.15 -20.27
CA VAL A 114 6.15 -15.22 -20.63
C VAL A 114 5.90 -16.15 -21.83
N ARG A 115 6.98 -16.61 -22.48
CA ARG A 115 6.96 -17.66 -23.50
C ARG A 115 8.22 -18.51 -23.40
N PRO A 116 8.25 -19.74 -23.95
CA PRO A 116 9.44 -20.57 -23.95
C PRO A 116 10.61 -19.93 -24.73
N ILE A 117 11.84 -20.11 -24.23
CA ILE A 117 13.09 -19.67 -24.86
C ILE A 117 14.04 -20.88 -24.91
N PRO A 118 14.04 -21.65 -26.01
CA PRO A 118 14.86 -22.84 -26.13
C PRO A 118 16.34 -22.50 -26.31
N ASP A 119 17.21 -23.42 -25.91
CA ASP A 119 18.67 -23.33 -26.09
C ASP A 119 19.27 -21.99 -25.63
N PHE A 120 18.72 -21.41 -24.55
CA PHE A 120 19.11 -20.10 -24.06
C PHE A 120 20.42 -20.14 -23.28
N ARG A 121 21.25 -19.11 -23.46
CA ARG A 121 22.49 -18.90 -22.73
C ARG A 121 22.67 -17.42 -22.43
N TRP A 122 23.06 -17.09 -21.21
CA TRP A 122 23.49 -15.71 -20.93
C TRP A 122 24.88 -15.50 -21.53
N SER A 123 25.05 -14.40 -22.26
CA SER A 123 26.36 -13.97 -22.76
C SER A 123 27.35 -13.69 -21.62
N ARG A 124 26.82 -13.43 -20.41
CA ARG A 124 27.58 -13.11 -19.20
C ARG A 124 27.35 -14.13 -18.07
N GLN A 125 26.96 -15.39 -18.36
CA GLN A 125 26.88 -16.41 -17.31
C GLN A 125 28.26 -16.70 -16.68
N HIS A 126 28.24 -17.13 -15.42
CA HIS A 126 29.44 -17.53 -14.68
C HIS A 126 30.18 -18.67 -15.39
N GLU A 127 31.51 -18.73 -15.21
CA GLU A 127 32.37 -19.72 -15.87
C GLU A 127 32.06 -21.17 -15.50
N ASP A 128 31.50 -21.39 -14.30
CA ASP A 128 31.08 -22.71 -13.83
C ASP A 128 29.96 -23.33 -14.69
N TYR A 129 29.18 -22.50 -15.39
CA TYR A 129 28.17 -22.97 -16.35
C TYR A 129 28.76 -23.23 -17.74
N GLY A 130 30.00 -22.82 -18.01
CA GLY A 130 30.68 -23.04 -19.30
C GLY A 130 29.85 -22.61 -20.51
N ASP A 131 29.71 -23.54 -21.46
CA ASP A 131 28.93 -23.39 -22.69
C ASP A 131 27.54 -24.02 -22.62
N GLU A 132 27.08 -24.40 -21.42
CA GLU A 132 25.76 -24.99 -21.23
C GLU A 132 24.64 -24.01 -21.64
N THR A 133 23.60 -24.59 -22.23
CA THR A 133 22.37 -23.90 -22.65
C THR A 133 21.18 -24.48 -21.90
N PHE A 134 20.15 -23.66 -21.71
CA PHE A 134 18.99 -23.99 -20.90
C PHE A 134 17.70 -23.75 -21.68
N ASP A 135 16.75 -24.68 -21.56
CA ASP A 135 15.40 -24.48 -22.04
C ASP A 135 14.58 -23.72 -21.01
N ILE A 136 14.41 -22.41 -21.21
CA ILE A 136 13.59 -21.57 -20.33
C ILE A 136 12.12 -21.80 -20.67
N ARG A 137 11.33 -22.18 -19.68
CA ARG A 137 9.89 -22.40 -19.78
C ARG A 137 9.13 -21.15 -19.36
N THR A 138 7.88 -21.03 -19.82
CA THR A 138 6.98 -19.99 -19.33
C THR A 138 6.84 -20.10 -17.80
N GLY A 139 7.06 -18.98 -17.11
CA GLY A 139 7.04 -18.90 -15.65
C GLY A 139 8.41 -19.04 -14.99
N ASP A 140 9.45 -19.43 -15.73
CA ASP A 140 10.81 -19.48 -15.17
C ASP A 140 11.35 -18.07 -14.92
N LEU A 141 12.03 -17.91 -13.78
CA LEU A 141 12.63 -16.64 -13.39
C LEU A 141 13.97 -16.45 -14.10
N LEU A 142 14.19 -15.25 -14.62
CA LEU A 142 15.47 -14.82 -15.19
C LEU A 142 16.24 -13.90 -14.22
N SER A 143 15.63 -13.52 -13.11
CA SER A 143 16.28 -12.78 -12.04
C SER A 143 15.87 -13.29 -10.66
N ALA A 144 16.75 -13.10 -9.68
CA ALA A 144 16.43 -13.28 -8.28
C ALA A 144 15.38 -12.23 -7.84
N PRO A 145 14.34 -12.62 -7.10
CA PRO A 145 13.38 -11.67 -6.56
C PRO A 145 14.05 -10.65 -5.63
N THR A 146 13.89 -9.37 -5.93
CA THR A 146 14.32 -8.27 -5.05
C THR A 146 13.13 -7.72 -4.28
N ASN A 147 13.25 -7.70 -2.96
CA ASN A 147 12.17 -7.30 -2.07
C ASN A 147 12.36 -5.87 -1.55
N PHE A 148 11.28 -5.11 -1.49
CA PHE A 148 11.19 -3.92 -0.64
C PHE A 148 9.88 -3.93 0.15
N THR A 149 9.86 -3.18 1.24
CA THR A 149 8.73 -3.14 2.17
C THR A 149 8.34 -1.70 2.44
N PHE A 150 7.03 -1.44 2.54
CA PHE A 150 6.49 -0.16 2.97
C PHE A 150 5.30 -0.36 3.91
N ASP A 151 4.94 0.67 4.66
CA ASP A 151 3.75 0.68 5.51
C ASP A 151 2.81 1.79 5.01
N PRO A 152 1.63 1.47 4.46
CA PRO A 152 0.68 2.47 4.02
C PRO A 152 0.04 3.12 5.24
N ALA A 153 0.33 4.41 5.45
CA ALA A 153 -0.32 5.19 6.49
C ALA A 153 -1.84 5.22 6.26
N LYS A 154 -2.62 4.76 7.25
CA LYS A 154 -4.09 4.82 7.28
C LYS A 154 -4.57 5.75 8.39
N LEU A 155 -5.66 6.48 8.14
CA LEU A 155 -6.33 7.31 9.15
C LEU A 155 -6.98 6.46 10.25
N TYR A 156 -7.56 5.31 9.88
CA TYR A 156 -8.25 4.41 10.79
C TYR A 156 -8.41 3.01 10.16
N ASP A 157 -8.22 1.95 10.95
CA ASP A 157 -8.62 0.58 10.58
C ASP A 157 -9.54 -0.02 11.66
N PRO A 158 -10.79 -0.42 11.31
CA PRO A 158 -11.78 -0.96 12.24
C PRO A 158 -11.58 -2.42 12.66
N GLN A 159 -10.81 -3.22 11.91
CA GLN A 159 -10.60 -4.65 12.19
C GLN A 159 -9.40 -4.89 13.11
N SER A 160 -8.39 -4.01 13.07
CA SER A 160 -7.30 -3.96 14.03
C SER A 160 -6.82 -2.52 14.16
N PRO A 161 -7.40 -1.70 15.07
CA PRO A 161 -7.02 -0.30 15.25
C PRO A 161 -5.49 -0.19 15.29
N PRO A 162 -4.85 0.33 14.24
CA PRO A 162 -3.42 0.19 14.11
C PRO A 162 -2.80 0.99 15.25
N LEU A 163 -1.65 0.52 15.75
CA LEU A 163 -0.83 1.27 16.69
C LEU A 163 -0.51 2.71 16.20
N ASN A 164 -0.73 2.97 14.89
CA ASN A 164 -0.52 4.24 14.20
C ASN A 164 -1.82 4.95 13.76
N SER A 165 -3.02 4.47 14.16
CA SER A 165 -4.29 5.17 13.89
C SER A 165 -4.29 6.53 14.56
N ILE A 166 -4.75 7.58 13.86
CA ILE A 166 -4.95 8.88 14.50
C ILE A 166 -6.24 8.95 15.32
N PHE A 167 -7.08 7.92 15.27
CA PHE A 167 -8.31 7.82 16.06
C PHE A 167 -8.24 6.68 17.06
N LYS A 168 -8.75 6.94 18.27
CA LYS A 168 -8.94 5.94 19.33
C LYS A 168 -10.39 5.94 19.80
N ILE A 169 -11.08 4.82 19.63
CA ILE A 169 -12.46 4.67 20.11
C ILE A 169 -12.44 4.08 21.51
N VAL A 170 -13.06 4.78 22.46
CA VAL A 170 -13.11 4.37 23.87
C VAL A 170 -14.53 4.31 24.39
N LYS A 171 -14.74 3.46 25.39
CA LYS A 171 -16.02 3.37 26.11
C LYS A 171 -16.03 4.36 27.26
N SER A 172 -17.14 5.09 27.41
CA SER A 172 -17.36 5.99 28.55
C SER A 172 -17.68 5.21 29.83
N ASP A 173 -17.06 5.65 30.93
CA ASP A 173 -17.40 5.21 32.29
C ASP A 173 -18.59 5.99 32.89
N LYS A 174 -19.00 7.09 32.25
CA LYS A 174 -20.13 7.92 32.71
C LYS A 174 -21.46 7.28 32.33
N GLN A 175 -22.25 6.86 33.33
CA GLN A 175 -23.56 6.22 33.15
C GLN A 175 -24.59 7.04 32.35
N ARG A 176 -24.49 8.38 32.35
CA ARG A 176 -25.47 9.27 31.71
C ARG A 176 -25.05 9.82 30.35
N MET A 177 -23.88 9.45 29.84
CA MET A 177 -23.46 9.88 28.50
C MET A 177 -24.40 9.31 27.45
N LYS A 178 -24.82 10.16 26.51
CA LYS A 178 -25.55 9.77 25.30
C LYS A 178 -24.73 10.14 24.08
N GLY A 179 -24.86 9.37 23.01
CA GLY A 179 -24.20 9.63 21.74
C GLY A 179 -22.68 9.42 21.79
N ILE A 180 -21.98 10.31 21.09
CA ILE A 180 -20.54 10.29 20.81
C ILE A 180 -19.94 11.63 21.28
N ALA A 181 -18.71 11.62 21.76
CA ALA A 181 -17.94 12.83 22.05
C ALA A 181 -16.53 12.69 21.49
N VAL A 182 -15.97 13.78 20.99
CA VAL A 182 -14.61 13.86 20.44
C VAL A 182 -13.73 14.67 21.40
N SER A 183 -12.50 14.22 21.63
CA SER A 183 -11.50 14.93 22.43
C SER A 183 -10.16 15.00 21.71
N TYR A 184 -9.52 16.16 21.80
CA TYR A 184 -8.23 16.49 21.18
C TYR A 184 -7.08 16.55 22.20
N SER A 185 -7.34 16.14 23.44
CA SER A 185 -6.41 16.27 24.57
C SER A 185 -5.17 15.37 24.50
N ASP A 186 -5.18 14.35 23.64
CA ASP A 186 -4.09 13.39 23.51
C ASP A 186 -3.18 13.81 22.33
N SER A 187 -1.86 13.77 22.57
CA SER A 187 -0.86 14.25 21.60
C SER A 187 -0.75 13.35 20.36
N GLU A 188 -1.13 12.08 20.47
CA GLU A 188 -0.98 11.09 19.41
C GLU A 188 -2.28 10.88 18.65
N GLN A 189 -3.42 10.79 19.36
CA GLN A 189 -4.70 10.33 18.81
C GLN A 189 -5.89 11.22 19.19
N ILE A 190 -6.84 11.33 18.27
CA ILE A 190 -8.19 11.89 18.50
C ILE A 190 -9.04 10.83 19.20
N ILE A 191 -9.60 11.18 20.35
CA ILE A 191 -10.36 10.23 21.18
C ILE A 191 -11.85 10.33 20.89
N ILE A 192 -12.43 9.26 20.36
CA ILE A 192 -13.87 9.11 20.12
C ILE A 192 -14.46 8.32 21.29
N THR A 193 -15.15 9.02 22.19
CA THR A 193 -15.80 8.39 23.34
C THR A 193 -17.24 8.02 23.01
N LEU A 194 -17.61 6.77 23.24
CA LEU A 194 -18.98 6.28 23.07
C LEU A 194 -19.66 6.01 24.41
N SER A 195 -20.96 6.27 24.50
CA SER A 195 -21.77 5.72 25.59
C SER A 195 -21.63 4.20 25.66
N LYS A 196 -21.71 3.60 26.87
CA LYS A 196 -21.55 2.15 27.07
C LYS A 196 -22.41 1.32 26.12
N THR A 197 -23.71 1.65 26.03
CA THR A 197 -24.65 0.95 25.16
C THR A 197 -24.30 1.08 23.67
N LEU A 198 -23.84 2.26 23.23
CA LEU A 198 -23.43 2.46 21.84
C LEU A 198 -22.15 1.68 21.53
N PHE A 199 -21.16 1.74 22.42
CA PHE A 199 -19.91 0.99 22.27
C PHE A 199 -20.19 -0.50 22.09
N ASP A 200 -20.99 -1.09 22.98
CA ASP A 200 -21.33 -2.51 22.94
C ASP A 200 -22.08 -2.88 21.64
N ARG A 201 -22.97 -2.00 21.14
CA ARG A 201 -23.68 -2.20 19.86
C ARG A 201 -22.77 -2.08 18.65
N MET A 202 -21.80 -1.17 18.67
CA MET A 202 -20.83 -1.02 17.57
C MET A 202 -19.91 -2.23 17.44
N GLN A 203 -19.70 -3.01 18.52
CA GLN A 203 -18.98 -4.28 18.45
C GLN A 203 -19.74 -5.35 17.65
N LEU A 204 -21.07 -5.22 17.50
CA LEU A 204 -21.91 -6.16 16.76
C LEU A 204 -21.99 -5.84 15.26
N ILE A 205 -21.45 -4.70 14.82
CA ILE A 205 -21.41 -4.35 13.41
C ILE A 205 -20.14 -4.94 12.81
N ASP A 206 -20.25 -5.75 11.77
CA ASP A 206 -19.08 -6.34 11.12
C ASP A 206 -18.52 -5.46 9.99
N SER A 207 -19.37 -4.64 9.35
CA SER A 207 -18.94 -3.75 8.27
C SER A 207 -17.98 -2.66 8.79
N ALA A 208 -16.75 -2.74 8.27
CA ALA A 208 -15.69 -1.76 8.46
C ALA A 208 -16.11 -0.37 7.94
N ASN A 209 -16.65 -0.31 6.72
CA ASN A 209 -17.10 0.92 6.08
C ASN A 209 -18.26 1.57 6.84
N LEU A 210 -19.14 0.77 7.44
CA LEU A 210 -20.21 1.28 8.28
C LEU A 210 -19.69 1.91 9.57
N LYS A 211 -18.72 1.26 10.25
CA LYS A 211 -18.06 1.84 11.43
C LYS A 211 -17.32 3.13 11.10
N LEU A 212 -16.58 3.16 10.00
CA LEU A 212 -15.93 4.34 9.46
C LEU A 212 -16.92 5.49 9.26
N THR A 213 -18.03 5.20 8.57
CA THR A 213 -19.07 6.19 8.25
C THR A 213 -19.79 6.73 9.51
N ILE A 214 -20.12 5.86 10.47
CA ILE A 214 -20.92 6.27 11.64
C ILE A 214 -20.07 6.91 12.73
N LEU A 215 -18.79 6.53 12.87
CA LEU A 215 -17.96 6.97 14.00
C LEU A 215 -16.83 7.91 13.56
N VAL A 216 -16.07 7.51 12.55
CA VAL A 216 -14.83 8.20 12.18
C VAL A 216 -15.09 9.40 11.30
N LEU A 217 -15.98 9.29 10.31
CA LEU A 217 -16.36 10.40 9.46
C LEU A 217 -16.86 11.61 10.27
N PRO A 218 -17.87 11.50 11.16
CA PRO A 218 -18.31 12.66 11.93
C PRO A 218 -17.23 13.19 12.87
N ALA A 219 -16.38 12.32 13.44
CA ALA A 219 -15.26 12.75 14.28
C ALA A 219 -14.20 13.52 13.49
N LEU A 220 -13.88 13.08 12.26
CA LEU A 220 -12.94 13.76 11.38
C LEU A 220 -13.48 15.11 10.91
N VAL A 221 -14.79 15.19 10.62
CA VAL A 221 -15.46 16.46 10.31
C VAL A 221 -15.32 17.45 11.47
N ASP A 222 -15.62 17.01 12.69
CA ASP A 222 -15.46 17.83 13.91
C ASP A 222 -13.99 18.24 14.12
N THR A 223 -13.05 17.33 13.87
CA THR A 223 -11.61 17.58 14.00
C THR A 223 -11.12 18.64 13.02
N ILE A 224 -11.53 18.55 11.75
CA ILE A 224 -11.14 19.54 10.73
C ILE A 224 -11.73 20.91 11.06
N ASP A 225 -12.97 20.95 11.57
CA ASP A 225 -13.60 22.19 12.03
C ASP A 225 -12.88 22.79 13.24
N PHE A 226 -12.45 21.94 14.18
CA PHE A 226 -11.62 22.33 15.33
C PHE A 226 -10.28 22.92 14.89
N ILE A 227 -9.55 22.24 14.00
CA ILE A 227 -8.27 22.73 13.45
C ILE A 227 -8.45 24.13 12.87
N ARG A 228 -9.45 24.30 11.98
CA ARG A 228 -9.71 25.57 11.31
C ARG A 228 -10.08 26.67 12.29
N SER A 229 -10.93 26.35 13.26
CA SER A 229 -11.36 27.30 14.29
C SER A 229 -10.20 27.75 15.17
N ASN A 230 -9.27 26.85 15.47
CA ASN A 230 -8.07 27.14 16.23
C ASN A 230 -7.05 27.97 15.43
N GLU A 231 -6.79 27.61 14.17
CA GLU A 231 -5.88 28.35 13.28
C GLU A 231 -6.39 29.77 12.93
N ALA A 232 -7.70 29.99 12.95
CA ALA A 232 -8.31 31.31 12.74
C ALA A 232 -8.19 32.25 13.96
N GLN A 233 -7.91 31.71 15.15
CA GLN A 233 -7.76 32.50 16.38
C GLN A 233 -6.34 33.01 16.53
N SER A 234 -6.17 34.30 16.87
CA SER A 234 -4.85 34.91 17.04
C SER A 234 -4.06 34.36 18.24
N ASP A 235 -4.75 33.75 19.20
CA ASP A 235 -4.24 33.11 20.40
C ASP A 235 -4.54 31.59 20.42
N GLY A 236 -4.77 30.99 19.25
CA GLY A 236 -4.99 29.56 19.11
C GLY A 236 -3.81 28.72 19.62
N GLU A 237 -4.12 27.49 20.03
CA GLU A 237 -3.10 26.53 20.48
C GLU A 237 -2.19 26.14 19.30
N ASP A 238 -0.89 25.96 19.56
CA ASP A 238 0.00 25.40 18.54
C ASP A 238 -0.23 23.88 18.41
N LEU A 239 -0.98 23.50 17.38
CA LEU A 239 -1.32 22.10 17.10
C LEU A 239 -0.18 21.32 16.44
N SER A 240 0.93 21.97 16.06
CA SER A 240 2.00 21.34 15.28
C SER A 240 2.72 20.19 16.01
N GLU A 241 2.66 20.19 17.35
CA GLU A 241 3.21 19.13 18.19
C GLU A 241 2.36 17.84 18.16
N PHE A 242 1.06 17.96 17.83
CA PHE A 242 0.14 16.82 17.80
C PHE A 242 0.36 15.95 16.55
N GLN A 243 0.54 14.64 16.76
CA GLN A 243 0.78 13.68 15.67
C GLN A 243 -0.44 13.52 14.76
N TRP A 244 -1.64 13.51 15.33
CA TRP A 244 -2.88 13.44 14.55
C TRP A 244 -3.03 14.65 13.63
N TYR A 245 -2.70 15.86 14.11
CA TYR A 245 -2.73 17.10 13.32
C TYR A 245 -1.77 17.02 12.13
N ARG A 246 -0.49 16.69 12.39
CA ARG A 246 0.53 16.55 11.33
C ARG A 246 0.13 15.51 10.28
N THR A 247 -0.47 14.40 10.72
CA THR A 247 -0.94 13.34 9.82
C THR A 247 -2.09 13.83 8.93
N ILE A 248 -3.08 14.53 9.50
CA ILE A 248 -4.18 15.13 8.74
C ILE A 248 -3.66 16.13 7.71
N LYS A 249 -2.81 17.09 8.10
CA LYS A 249 -2.24 18.08 7.16
C LYS A 249 -1.41 17.42 6.06
N LYS A 250 -0.63 16.38 6.39
CA LYS A 250 0.13 15.60 5.41
C LYS A 250 -0.80 14.94 4.39
N LEU A 251 -1.91 14.36 4.84
CA LEU A 251 -2.87 13.69 3.96
C LEU A 251 -3.67 14.67 3.11
N ILE A 252 -4.08 15.82 3.65
CA ILE A 252 -4.70 16.90 2.88
C ILE A 252 -3.76 17.31 1.73
N LYS A 253 -2.49 17.58 2.04
CA LYS A 253 -1.48 17.93 1.04
C LYS A 253 -1.21 16.81 0.03
N ALA A 254 -1.13 15.56 0.49
CA ALA A 254 -0.86 14.41 -0.39
C ALA A 254 -2.00 14.13 -1.37
N ASN A 255 -3.23 14.53 -1.04
CA ASN A 255 -4.41 14.35 -1.88
C ASN A 255 -4.82 15.64 -2.63
N ASP A 256 -3.94 16.66 -2.65
CA ASP A 256 -4.19 17.96 -3.30
C ASP A 256 -5.54 18.59 -2.89
N LEU A 257 -5.91 18.40 -1.61
CA LEU A 257 -7.15 18.94 -1.07
C LEU A 257 -6.95 20.39 -0.67
N ASN A 258 -7.95 21.21 -0.97
CA ASN A 258 -7.96 22.60 -0.53
C ASN A 258 -8.41 22.68 0.94
N ASP A 259 -7.54 23.18 1.81
CA ASP A 259 -7.80 23.40 3.24
C ASP A 259 -9.06 24.26 3.52
N ASP A 260 -9.46 25.11 2.55
CA ASP A 260 -10.63 25.98 2.67
C ASP A 260 -11.97 25.26 2.39
N GLU A 261 -11.94 24.06 1.80
CA GLU A 261 -13.15 23.27 1.52
C GLU A 261 -13.94 22.97 2.81
N ARG A 262 -15.24 22.67 2.65
CA ARG A 262 -16.10 22.33 3.79
C ARG A 262 -15.53 21.09 4.50
N PRO A 263 -15.49 21.05 5.85
CA PRO A 263 -14.93 19.93 6.60
C PRO A 263 -15.47 18.55 6.19
N LEU A 264 -16.77 18.47 5.85
CA LEU A 264 -17.39 17.25 5.33
C LEU A 264 -16.79 16.76 4.00
N ILE A 265 -16.44 17.67 3.09
CA ILE A 265 -15.85 17.31 1.79
C ILE A 265 -14.44 16.78 2.01
N ILE A 266 -13.64 17.46 2.82
CA ILE A 266 -12.29 17.03 3.16
C ILE A 266 -12.33 15.66 3.86
N ALA A 267 -13.19 15.51 4.89
CA ALA A 267 -13.29 14.27 5.65
C ALA A 267 -13.73 13.07 4.80
N GLN A 268 -14.72 13.25 3.91
CA GLN A 268 -15.15 12.19 2.99
C GLN A 268 -14.01 11.78 2.07
N ARG A 269 -13.32 12.74 1.45
CA ARG A 269 -12.19 12.43 0.56
C ARG A 269 -11.09 11.71 1.32
N LEU A 270 -10.65 12.25 2.45
CA LEU A 270 -9.60 11.67 3.30
C LEU A 270 -9.91 10.22 3.73
N LEU A 271 -11.18 9.87 3.91
CA LEU A 271 -11.63 8.53 4.29
C LEU A 271 -12.04 7.66 3.08
N ALA A 272 -11.67 8.03 1.85
CA ALA A 272 -11.97 7.25 0.66
C ALA A 272 -13.48 7.09 0.41
N ASN A 273 -14.21 8.20 0.57
CA ASN A 273 -15.67 8.27 0.43
C ASN A 273 -16.40 7.09 1.10
N PRO A 274 -16.34 6.96 2.43
CA PRO A 274 -16.70 5.73 3.14
C PRO A 274 -18.19 5.36 3.00
N ILE A 275 -19.04 6.31 2.59
CA ILE A 275 -20.45 6.09 2.25
C ILE A 275 -20.57 5.27 0.95
N ASP A 276 -19.77 5.60 -0.07
CA ASP A 276 -19.74 4.89 -1.35
C ASP A 276 -19.23 3.46 -1.11
N GLY A 277 -18.13 3.31 -0.35
CA GLY A 277 -17.61 2.00 0.03
C GLY A 277 -18.62 1.12 0.79
N TYR A 278 -19.45 1.69 1.65
CA TYR A 278 -20.54 0.95 2.29
C TYR A 278 -21.66 0.56 1.31
N SER A 279 -21.98 1.42 0.34
CA SER A 279 -22.93 1.10 -0.71
C SER A 279 -22.46 -0.08 -1.57
N ASP A 280 -21.17 -0.10 -1.90
CA ASP A 280 -20.54 -1.18 -2.66
C ASP A 280 -20.56 -2.50 -1.88
N ASP A 281 -20.27 -2.47 -0.57
CA ASP A 281 -20.35 -3.66 0.31
C ASP A 281 -21.75 -4.30 0.26
N ILE A 282 -22.81 -3.47 0.29
CA ILE A 282 -24.20 -3.96 0.23
C ILE A 282 -24.50 -4.56 -1.14
N ALA A 283 -24.10 -3.88 -2.22
CA ALA A 283 -24.34 -4.37 -3.58
C ALA A 283 -23.69 -5.75 -3.80
N ALA A 284 -22.44 -5.91 -3.35
CA ALA A 284 -21.72 -7.18 -3.44
C ALA A 284 -22.35 -8.31 -2.61
N GLN A 285 -22.99 -8.00 -1.48
CA GLN A 285 -23.72 -9.00 -0.69
C GLN A 285 -24.98 -9.49 -1.40
N GLN A 286 -25.72 -8.58 -2.05
CA GLN A 286 -26.93 -8.93 -2.79
C GLN A 286 -26.63 -9.80 -4.02
N GLU A 287 -25.57 -9.48 -4.77
CA GLU A 287 -25.14 -10.30 -5.92
C GLU A 287 -24.72 -11.71 -5.52
N ASN A 288 -24.04 -11.87 -4.36
CA ASN A 288 -23.64 -13.18 -3.86
C ASN A 288 -24.82 -14.03 -3.36
N GLU A 289 -25.89 -13.40 -2.87
CA GLU A 289 -27.13 -14.09 -2.47
C GLU A 289 -27.94 -14.53 -3.70
N GLU A 290 -27.97 -13.74 -4.78
CA GLU A 290 -28.69 -14.09 -6.02
C GLU A 290 -28.03 -15.24 -6.81
N VAL A 291 -26.71 -15.40 -6.74
CA VAL A 291 -25.99 -16.51 -7.41
C VAL A 291 -26.15 -17.84 -6.67
N GLN A 292 -26.60 -17.83 -5.41
CA GLN A 292 -26.81 -19.04 -4.60
C GLN A 292 -28.27 -19.56 -4.58
N VAL A 293 -29.17 -18.93 -5.34
CA VAL A 293 -30.58 -19.33 -5.51
C VAL A 293 -30.81 -19.90 -6.90
#